data_AF-A0A7J5F8J2-F1
#
_entry.id   AF-A0A7J5F8J2-F1
#
_cell.length_a   1.000
_cell.length_b   1.000
_cell.length_c   1.000
_cell.angle_alpha   90.00
_cell.angle_beta   90.00
_cell.angle_gamma   90.00
#
_symmetry.space_group_name_H-M   'P 1'
#
loop_
_entity.id
_entity.type
_entity.pdbx_description
1 polymer ?
#
loop_
_entity_poly.entity_id
_entity_poly.type
_entity_poly.pdbx_seq_one_letter_code
_entity_poly.pdbx_strand_id
1 'polypeptide(L)'
;MFSMERRSTASRPSASIPFSHFCKARTMHCTSCGQIASEGQKFCVHCGSSLTSERRADVTAKPPRRGKRWITVFGLVAVLTAGLVYFGLTLTRNYHPVIADQPSTGFGTEPGNNRVDSRLITAAIEGTDIIVPVDAVVKSGIVRFYDPEGVQSVPVLAYITPRGKIVTAMSLSESCRSDDFYLEGHTIHCAHCPSYWHMESLEAYACCQKYYPDPVASTVERGLLRIPARTVREWRTRI
;
A
#
# COMPACT_ATOMS: atom_id res chain seq x y z
N MET A 1 72.83 20.42 -0.81
CA MET A 1 72.21 20.12 -2.12
C MET A 1 70.92 20.93 -2.19
N PHE A 2 71.08 22.19 -2.58
CA PHE A 2 70.56 22.78 -3.81
C PHE A 2 69.15 23.36 -3.66
N SER A 3 69.15 24.69 -3.57
CA SER A 3 68.16 25.64 -4.05
C SER A 3 67.17 25.08 -5.07
N MET A 4 65.89 25.39 -4.87
CA MET A 4 64.94 25.51 -5.98
C MET A 4 64.49 26.97 -6.10
N GLU A 5 65.20 27.64 -7.02
CA GLU A 5 64.72 28.51 -8.09
C GLU A 5 63.41 29.29 -7.96
N ARG A 6 63.55 30.61 -8.10
CA ARG A 6 62.51 31.60 -8.45
C ARG A 6 61.92 31.33 -9.84
N ARG A 7 60.67 31.76 -10.06
CA ARG A 7 60.18 32.45 -11.29
C ARG A 7 58.79 33.04 -10.97
N SER A 8 58.68 34.36 -10.83
CA SER A 8 58.47 35.34 -11.92
C SER A 8 57.07 35.22 -12.54
N THR A 9 56.11 35.98 -11.98
CA THR A 9 54.81 36.25 -12.60
C THR A 9 54.88 37.58 -13.34
N ALA A 10 54.77 37.50 -14.66
CA ALA A 10 54.85 38.63 -15.57
C ALA A 10 53.59 39.51 -15.49
N SER A 11 53.84 40.82 -15.35
CA SER A 11 52.91 41.93 -15.54
C SER A 11 52.42 42.04 -16.99
N ARG A 12 51.13 42.38 -17.17
CA ARG A 12 50.55 42.79 -18.47
C ARG A 12 50.09 44.25 -18.45
N PRO A 13 50.09 44.93 -19.61
CA PRO A 13 50.25 46.38 -19.71
C PRO A 13 48.92 47.15 -19.79
N SER A 14 49.02 48.43 -19.46
CA SER A 14 48.00 49.47 -19.62
C SER A 14 47.68 49.73 -21.09
N ALA A 15 46.40 49.89 -21.42
CA ALA A 15 45.97 50.50 -22.67
C ALA A 15 45.03 51.66 -22.34
N SER A 16 45.56 52.87 -22.48
CA SER A 16 44.83 54.13 -22.54
C SER A 16 44.26 54.31 -23.96
N ILE A 17 42.98 54.67 -24.07
CA ILE A 17 42.36 55.09 -25.32
C ILE A 17 41.81 56.51 -25.13
N PRO A 18 42.08 57.44 -26.05
CA PRO A 18 41.75 58.85 -25.90
C PRO A 18 40.27 59.12 -26.19
N PHE A 19 39.74 60.09 -25.44
CA PHE A 19 38.51 60.81 -25.74
C PHE A 19 38.70 61.63 -27.03
N SER A 20 37.84 61.42 -28.01
CA SER A 20 37.48 62.47 -28.97
C SER A 20 35.99 62.35 -29.32
N HIS A 21 35.23 63.23 -28.67
CA HIS A 21 33.86 63.61 -29.00
C HIS A 21 33.76 64.03 -30.47
N PHE A 22 32.87 63.39 -31.22
CA PHE A 22 32.04 64.06 -32.22
C PHE A 22 30.76 63.23 -32.43
N CYS A 23 29.73 63.50 -31.62
CA CYS A 23 28.36 63.12 -31.94
C CYS A 23 27.52 64.39 -32.01
N LYS A 24 27.22 64.77 -33.25
CA LYS A 24 26.28 65.83 -33.61
C LYS A 24 24.89 65.39 -33.15
N ALA A 25 24.44 65.88 -32.00
CA ALA A 25 23.11 65.57 -31.47
C ALA A 25 22.05 66.07 -32.44
N ARG A 26 21.17 65.18 -32.92
CA ARG A 26 19.97 65.57 -33.66
C ARG A 26 18.97 66.07 -32.61
N THR A 27 18.51 67.30 -32.75
CA THR A 27 17.53 67.90 -31.84
C THR A 27 16.11 67.67 -32.38
N MET A 28 15.18 67.26 -31.52
CA MET A 28 13.76 67.14 -31.85
C MET A 28 12.94 68.08 -30.96
N HIS A 29 11.91 68.70 -31.52
CA HIS A 29 11.04 69.61 -30.77
C HIS A 29 9.90 68.83 -30.12
N CYS A 30 9.60 69.16 -28.86
CA CYS A 30 8.43 68.67 -28.17
C CYS A 30 7.15 69.21 -28.83
N THR A 31 6.25 68.31 -29.23
CA THR A 31 4.98 68.70 -29.87
C THR A 31 3.96 69.34 -28.92
N SER A 32 4.15 69.21 -27.59
CA SER A 32 3.24 69.80 -26.59
C SER A 32 3.64 71.20 -26.13
N CYS A 33 4.94 71.51 -26.06
CA CYS A 33 5.41 72.82 -25.57
C CYS A 33 6.45 73.52 -26.48
N GLY A 34 6.84 72.89 -27.58
CA GLY A 34 7.77 73.46 -28.58
C GLY A 34 9.25 73.42 -28.20
N GLN A 35 9.59 73.05 -26.95
CA GLN A 35 10.97 73.04 -26.47
C GLN A 35 11.82 71.93 -27.11
N ILE A 36 13.11 72.23 -27.30
CA ILE A 36 14.07 71.31 -27.90
C ILE A 36 14.42 70.23 -26.88
N ALA A 37 14.24 68.97 -27.27
CA ALA A 37 14.63 67.81 -26.49
C ALA A 37 15.79 67.07 -27.14
N SER A 38 16.71 66.60 -26.30
CA SER A 38 17.87 65.81 -26.68
C SER A 38 17.47 64.38 -27.06
N GLU A 39 18.11 63.82 -28.10
CA GLU A 39 17.90 62.42 -28.52
C GLU A 39 18.04 61.45 -27.33
N GLY A 40 17.01 60.62 -27.12
CA GLY A 40 16.99 59.58 -26.08
C GLY A 40 16.18 59.91 -24.82
N GLN A 41 15.65 61.13 -24.65
CA GLN A 41 14.77 61.45 -23.53
C GLN A 41 13.33 60.96 -23.76
N LYS A 42 12.81 60.20 -22.79
CA LYS A 42 11.46 59.61 -22.87
C LYS A 42 10.34 60.63 -22.60
N PHE A 43 10.63 61.68 -21.84
CA PHE A 43 9.69 62.71 -21.42
C PHE A 43 10.34 64.09 -21.53
N CYS A 44 9.53 65.11 -21.84
CA CYS A 44 9.99 66.50 -21.85
C CYS A 44 10.22 66.96 -20.40
N VAL A 45 11.44 67.37 -20.07
CA VAL A 45 11.80 67.88 -18.73
C VAL A 45 11.03 69.16 -18.34
N HIS A 46 10.46 69.87 -19.30
CA HIS A 46 9.85 71.18 -19.07
C HIS A 46 8.33 71.14 -18.85
N CYS A 47 7.63 70.18 -19.46
CA CYS A 47 6.17 70.04 -19.32
C CYS A 47 5.70 68.63 -18.96
N GLY A 48 6.61 67.66 -18.88
CA GLY A 48 6.31 66.27 -18.51
C GLY A 48 5.69 65.41 -19.62
N SER A 49 5.40 65.95 -20.81
CA SER A 49 4.79 65.19 -21.91
C SER A 49 5.75 64.14 -22.47
N SER A 50 5.27 62.92 -22.74
CA SER A 50 6.07 61.85 -23.34
C SER A 50 6.50 62.19 -24.76
N LEU A 51 7.80 62.10 -25.04
CA LEU A 51 8.39 62.34 -26.37
C LEU A 51 8.54 61.04 -27.18
N THR A 52 8.39 59.89 -26.51
CA THR A 52 8.40 58.58 -27.17
C THR A 52 7.00 58.31 -27.72
N SER A 53 6.79 58.57 -29.01
CA SER A 53 5.69 57.93 -29.73
C SER A 53 6.07 56.47 -29.98
N GLU A 54 6.05 55.65 -28.94
CA GLU A 54 5.92 54.22 -29.16
C GLU A 54 4.60 54.04 -29.90
N ARG A 55 4.71 53.73 -31.19
CA ARG A 55 3.65 53.03 -31.93
C ARG A 55 3.07 52.04 -30.94
N ARG A 56 1.77 52.16 -30.64
CA ARG A 56 0.98 51.03 -30.15
C ARG A 56 1.12 49.93 -31.20
N ALA A 57 2.18 49.15 -31.09
CA ALA A 57 2.19 47.80 -31.58
C ALA A 57 1.07 47.17 -30.77
N ASP A 58 -0.04 46.96 -31.48
CA ASP A 58 -1.11 46.07 -31.09
C ASP A 58 -0.51 44.92 -30.27
N VAL A 59 -0.76 44.95 -28.97
CA VAL A 59 -0.50 43.80 -28.11
C VAL A 59 -1.51 42.78 -28.56
N THR A 60 -1.16 42.07 -29.63
CA THR A 60 -1.86 40.89 -30.10
C THR A 60 -1.93 39.98 -28.90
N ALA A 61 -3.10 39.96 -28.26
CA ALA A 61 -3.40 39.09 -27.15
C ALA A 61 -3.09 37.68 -27.65
N LYS A 62 -2.06 37.05 -27.08
CA LYS A 62 -1.75 35.65 -27.35
C LYS A 62 -3.04 34.88 -27.12
N PRO A 63 -3.60 34.18 -28.12
CA PRO A 63 -4.88 33.50 -27.95
C PRO A 63 -4.74 32.56 -26.75
N PRO A 64 -5.76 32.48 -25.86
CA PRO A 64 -5.70 31.55 -24.75
C PRO A 64 -5.44 30.18 -25.35
N ARG A 65 -4.40 29.47 -24.86
CA ARG A 65 -4.10 28.10 -25.28
C ARG A 65 -5.28 27.21 -24.90
N ARG A 66 -6.30 27.20 -25.76
CA ARG A 66 -7.52 26.38 -25.71
C ARG A 66 -7.20 24.98 -26.24
N GLY A 67 -6.04 24.46 -25.86
CA GLY A 67 -5.54 23.16 -26.27
C GLY A 67 -5.04 22.44 -25.04
N LYS A 68 -5.61 21.27 -24.78
CA LYS A 68 -5.24 20.28 -23.74
C LYS A 68 -5.80 20.42 -22.31
N ARG A 69 -6.66 21.39 -21.98
CA ARG A 69 -7.36 21.36 -20.66
C ARG A 69 -8.21 20.09 -20.47
N TRP A 70 -8.84 19.62 -21.54
CA TRP A 70 -9.58 18.35 -21.52
C TRP A 70 -8.66 17.14 -21.28
N ILE A 71 -7.47 17.08 -21.89
CA ILE A 71 -6.50 16.00 -21.67
C ILE A 71 -6.06 15.93 -20.19
N THR A 72 -5.80 17.07 -19.57
CA THR A 72 -5.43 17.10 -18.13
C THR A 72 -6.58 16.65 -17.23
N VAL A 73 -7.82 17.01 -17.58
CA VAL A 73 -9.02 16.57 -16.83
C VAL A 73 -9.25 15.08 -17.02
N PHE A 74 -9.18 14.56 -18.24
CA PHE A 74 -9.30 13.13 -18.52
C PHE A 74 -8.20 12.32 -17.85
N GLY A 75 -6.96 12.81 -17.83
CA GLY A 75 -5.86 12.17 -17.11
C GLY A 75 -6.11 12.09 -15.61
N LEU A 76 -6.58 13.18 -14.98
CA LEU A 76 -6.93 13.19 -13.56
C LEU A 76 -8.08 12.24 -13.24
N VAL A 77 -9.16 12.27 -14.04
CA VAL A 77 -10.30 11.37 -13.88
C VAL A 77 -9.87 9.92 -14.01
N ALA A 78 -9.05 9.58 -15.01
CA ALA A 78 -8.55 8.22 -15.22
C ALA A 78 -7.75 7.72 -14.00
N VAL A 79 -6.85 8.53 -13.46
CA VAL A 79 -6.08 8.19 -12.24
C VAL A 79 -7.01 8.01 -11.03
N LEU A 80 -7.97 8.91 -10.84
CA LEU A 80 -8.94 8.82 -9.75
C LEU A 80 -9.81 7.56 -9.86
N THR A 81 -10.29 7.24 -11.07
CA THR A 81 -11.05 6.02 -11.32
C THR A 81 -10.20 4.77 -11.12
N ALA A 82 -8.94 4.77 -11.57
CA ALA A 82 -8.03 3.64 -11.34
C ALA A 82 -7.75 3.46 -9.84
N GLY A 83 -7.57 4.55 -9.10
CA GLY A 83 -7.41 4.52 -7.65
C GLY A 83 -8.65 3.99 -6.92
N LEU A 84 -9.85 4.44 -7.30
CA LEU A 84 -11.12 3.95 -6.76
C LEU A 84 -11.35 2.47 -7.08
N VAL A 85 -11.06 2.04 -8.31
CA VAL A 85 -11.15 0.63 -8.72
C VAL A 85 -10.14 -0.21 -7.93
N TYR A 86 -8.88 0.22 -7.84
CA TYR A 86 -7.85 -0.49 -7.07
C TYR A 86 -8.23 -0.60 -5.58
N PHE A 87 -8.72 0.49 -5.00
CA PHE A 87 -9.20 0.51 -3.62
C PHE A 87 -10.40 -0.42 -3.42
N GLY A 88 -11.40 -0.36 -4.31
CA GLY A 88 -12.54 -1.27 -4.29
C GLY A 88 -12.13 -2.73 -4.38
N LEU A 89 -11.23 -3.08 -5.31
CA LEU A 89 -10.68 -4.43 -5.46
C LEU A 89 -9.92 -4.90 -4.22
N THR A 90 -9.22 -3.97 -3.54
CA THR A 90 -8.50 -4.26 -2.30
C THR A 90 -9.46 -4.53 -1.14
N LEU A 91 -10.59 -3.82 -1.08
CA LEU A 91 -11.64 -4.06 -0.08
C LEU A 91 -12.40 -5.36 -0.32
N THR A 92 -12.58 -5.78 -1.57
CA THR A 92 -13.26 -7.04 -1.92
C THR A 92 -12.29 -8.23 -2.01
N ARG A 93 -11.09 -8.12 -1.47
CA ARG A 93 -10.09 -9.19 -1.54
C ARG A 93 -10.57 -10.34 -0.65
N ASN A 94 -11.23 -11.32 -1.26
CA ASN A 94 -11.71 -12.51 -0.56
C ASN A 94 -10.54 -13.20 0.13
N TYR A 95 -10.56 -13.17 1.45
CA TYR A 95 -9.60 -13.85 2.30
C TYR A 95 -9.83 -15.36 2.16
N HIS A 96 -8.78 -16.08 1.74
CA HIS A 96 -8.68 -17.51 1.45
C HIS A 96 -10.00 -18.25 1.09
N PRO A 97 -10.18 -18.74 -0.15
CA PRO A 97 -11.46 -19.30 -0.62
C PRO A 97 -11.96 -20.44 0.28
N VAL A 98 -11.07 -21.31 0.77
CA VAL A 98 -11.44 -22.40 1.68
C VAL A 98 -11.98 -21.90 3.01
N ILE A 99 -11.50 -20.76 3.52
CA ILE A 99 -12.03 -20.18 4.76
C ILE A 99 -13.38 -19.54 4.46
N ALA A 100 -13.51 -18.80 3.36
CA ALA A 100 -14.78 -18.18 2.96
C ALA A 100 -15.94 -19.18 2.94
N ASP A 101 -15.71 -20.39 2.40
CA ASP A 101 -16.70 -21.45 2.25
C ASP A 101 -16.96 -22.28 3.54
N GLN A 102 -16.27 -22.00 4.65
CA GLN A 102 -16.47 -22.75 5.89
C GLN A 102 -17.86 -22.52 6.52
N PRO A 103 -18.40 -23.53 7.22
CA PRO A 103 -19.73 -23.46 7.82
C PRO A 103 -19.79 -22.46 8.97
N SER A 104 -20.99 -21.90 9.16
CA SER A 104 -21.33 -21.12 10.35
C SER A 104 -22.41 -21.83 11.14
N THR A 105 -22.27 -21.81 12.46
CA THR A 105 -23.24 -22.44 13.38
C THR A 105 -24.39 -21.50 13.72
N GLY A 106 -24.29 -20.21 13.36
CA GLY A 106 -25.20 -19.16 13.82
C GLY A 106 -25.03 -18.79 15.30
N PHE A 107 -24.20 -19.51 16.05
CA PHE A 107 -23.87 -19.24 17.44
C PHE A 107 -22.51 -18.56 17.52
N GLY A 108 -22.51 -17.24 17.57
CA GLY A 108 -21.30 -16.48 17.92
C GLY A 108 -21.03 -16.59 19.40
N THR A 109 -19.77 -16.81 19.78
CA THR A 109 -19.32 -16.63 21.16
C THR A 109 -18.75 -15.22 21.29
N GLU A 110 -19.07 -14.52 22.37
CA GLU A 110 -18.35 -13.28 22.67
C GLU A 110 -16.87 -13.62 22.88
N PRO A 111 -15.95 -12.97 22.15
CA PRO A 111 -14.53 -13.21 22.33
C PRO A 111 -14.12 -12.67 23.69
N GLY A 112 -13.84 -13.57 24.62
CA GLY A 112 -13.11 -13.22 25.82
C GLY A 112 -11.67 -12.87 25.46
N ASN A 113 -11.08 -11.90 26.16
CA ASN A 113 -9.63 -11.66 26.10
C ASN A 113 -8.80 -12.72 26.84
N ASN A 114 -9.46 -13.80 27.30
CA ASN A 114 -8.79 -14.88 27.99
C ASN A 114 -8.23 -15.85 26.95
N ARG A 115 -7.02 -16.34 27.23
CA ARG A 115 -6.41 -17.43 26.49
C ARG A 115 -7.25 -18.70 26.59
N VAL A 116 -7.53 -19.32 25.44
CA VAL A 116 -8.23 -20.61 25.32
C VAL A 116 -7.31 -21.61 24.62
N ASP A 117 -6.74 -22.54 25.38
CA ASP A 117 -5.84 -23.57 24.85
C ASP A 117 -6.59 -24.65 24.06
N SER A 118 -5.95 -25.20 23.02
CA SER A 118 -6.52 -26.33 22.27
C SER A 118 -6.74 -27.55 23.16
N ARG A 119 -7.86 -28.25 22.92
CA ARG A 119 -8.12 -29.55 23.56
C ARG A 119 -7.99 -30.69 22.57
N LEU A 120 -7.25 -31.73 22.95
CA LEU A 120 -7.20 -32.96 22.19
C LEU A 120 -8.51 -33.74 22.41
N ILE A 121 -9.20 -34.06 21.32
CA ILE A 121 -10.41 -34.89 21.31
C ILE A 121 -10.23 -36.07 20.36
N THR A 122 -11.08 -37.07 20.52
CA THR A 122 -11.15 -38.21 19.59
C THR A 122 -12.16 -37.90 18.50
N ALA A 123 -11.74 -38.00 17.24
CA ALA A 123 -12.63 -37.97 16.09
C ALA A 123 -13.06 -39.39 15.71
N ALA A 124 -14.18 -39.51 15.00
CA ALA A 124 -14.64 -40.75 14.40
C ALA A 124 -14.53 -40.69 12.87
N ILE A 125 -14.63 -41.83 12.21
CA ILE A 125 -14.74 -41.90 10.75
C ILE A 125 -16.12 -42.43 10.37
N GLU A 126 -16.79 -41.76 9.44
CA GLU A 126 -18.08 -42.18 8.89
C GLU A 126 -18.04 -42.05 7.36
N GLY A 127 -18.01 -43.18 6.67
CA GLY A 127 -17.84 -43.20 5.21
C GLY A 127 -16.47 -42.65 4.80
N THR A 128 -16.47 -41.52 4.10
CA THR A 128 -15.24 -40.86 3.61
C THR A 128 -14.80 -39.66 4.45
N ASP A 129 -15.53 -39.36 5.52
CA ASP A 129 -15.35 -38.13 6.30
C ASP A 129 -14.89 -38.45 7.72
N ILE A 130 -14.00 -37.60 8.21
CA ILE A 130 -13.68 -37.49 9.63
C ILE A 130 -14.79 -36.65 10.27
N ILE A 131 -15.36 -37.18 11.35
CA ILE A 131 -16.52 -36.61 12.03
C ILE A 131 -16.12 -36.12 13.42
N VAL A 132 -16.49 -34.87 13.70
CA VAL A 132 -16.30 -34.22 15.00
C VAL A 132 -17.62 -33.61 15.47
N PRO A 133 -18.04 -33.85 16.73
CA PRO A 133 -19.22 -33.19 17.27
C PRO A 133 -19.04 -31.66 17.34
N VAL A 134 -19.98 -30.90 16.76
CA VAL A 134 -19.90 -29.42 16.75
C VAL A 134 -19.94 -28.86 18.17
N ASP A 135 -20.73 -29.46 19.05
CA ASP A 135 -20.83 -29.08 20.45
C ASP A 135 -19.48 -29.18 21.19
N ALA A 136 -18.64 -30.16 20.86
CA ALA A 136 -17.30 -30.29 21.42
C ALA A 136 -16.41 -29.11 21.03
N VAL A 137 -16.52 -28.63 19.78
CA VAL A 137 -15.82 -27.44 19.27
C VAL A 137 -16.34 -26.19 19.97
N VAL A 138 -17.67 -25.98 20.00
CA VAL A 138 -18.29 -24.79 20.62
C VAL A 138 -17.95 -24.71 22.12
N LYS A 139 -18.05 -25.83 22.84
CA LYS A 139 -17.80 -25.88 24.29
C LYS A 139 -16.33 -25.63 24.64
N SER A 140 -15.41 -26.04 23.78
CA SER A 140 -13.96 -25.91 24.03
C SER A 140 -13.36 -24.66 23.39
N GLY A 141 -14.06 -24.02 22.44
CA GLY A 141 -13.56 -22.93 21.61
C GLY A 141 -12.63 -23.41 20.50
N ILE A 142 -11.64 -24.23 20.86
CA ILE A 142 -10.63 -24.80 19.95
C ILE A 142 -10.34 -26.25 20.33
N VAL A 143 -10.31 -27.12 19.33
CA VAL A 143 -10.02 -28.55 19.48
C VAL A 143 -9.03 -29.01 18.42
N ARG A 144 -8.25 -30.03 18.77
CA ARG A 144 -7.38 -30.77 17.86
C ARG A 144 -7.70 -32.26 17.92
N PHE A 145 -7.51 -32.97 16.83
CA PHE A 145 -7.76 -34.40 16.74
C PHE A 145 -6.90 -35.02 15.63
N TYR A 146 -6.51 -36.27 15.82
CA TYR A 146 -5.78 -37.02 14.81
C TYR A 146 -6.72 -37.72 13.83
N ASP A 147 -6.20 -38.13 12.68
CA ASP A 147 -6.88 -39.05 11.78
C ASP A 147 -7.20 -40.35 12.55
N PRO A 148 -8.49 -40.75 12.67
CA PRO A 148 -8.87 -41.95 13.41
C PRO A 148 -8.22 -43.23 12.90
N GLU A 149 -7.84 -43.27 11.62
CA GLU A 149 -7.15 -44.43 11.01
C GLU A 149 -5.62 -44.31 11.08
N GLY A 150 -5.07 -43.22 11.62
CA GLY A 150 -3.64 -43.03 11.84
C GLY A 150 -2.81 -42.86 10.56
N VAL A 151 -3.43 -42.62 9.40
CA VAL A 151 -2.72 -42.45 8.11
C VAL A 151 -1.98 -41.12 8.07
N GLN A 152 -2.58 -40.06 8.62
CA GLN A 152 -1.95 -38.76 8.79
C GLN A 152 -1.50 -38.57 10.25
N SER A 153 -0.22 -38.23 10.44
CA SER A 153 0.37 -37.98 11.76
C SER A 153 0.20 -36.55 12.26
N VAL A 154 -0.09 -35.61 11.34
CA VAL A 154 -0.36 -34.21 11.70
C VAL A 154 -1.83 -34.06 12.12
N PRO A 155 -2.12 -33.52 13.32
CA PRO A 155 -3.50 -33.37 13.76
C PRO A 155 -4.22 -32.30 12.93
N VAL A 156 -5.54 -32.42 12.88
CA VAL A 156 -6.45 -31.40 12.36
C VAL A 156 -6.90 -30.53 13.54
N LEU A 157 -7.01 -29.23 13.28
CA LEU A 157 -7.52 -28.22 14.18
C LEU A 157 -8.94 -27.82 13.74
N ALA A 158 -9.84 -27.65 14.71
CA ALA A 158 -11.14 -27.01 14.49
C ALA A 158 -11.40 -25.98 15.60
N TYR A 159 -11.85 -24.79 15.24
CA TYR A 159 -12.19 -23.75 16.21
C TYR A 159 -13.38 -22.90 15.75
N ILE A 160 -14.00 -22.20 16.69
CA ILE A 160 -15.10 -21.27 16.42
C ILE A 160 -14.64 -19.82 16.48
N THR A 161 -15.02 -19.02 15.47
CA THR A 161 -14.76 -17.57 15.46
C THR A 161 -15.85 -16.82 16.23
N PRO A 162 -15.61 -15.56 16.62
CA PRO A 162 -16.60 -14.73 17.30
C PRO A 162 -17.93 -14.57 16.54
N ARG A 163 -17.89 -14.68 15.20
CA ARG A 163 -19.07 -14.64 14.33
C ARG A 163 -19.79 -15.99 14.21
N GLY A 164 -19.35 -17.00 14.95
CA GLY A 164 -19.93 -18.34 14.94
C GLY A 164 -19.51 -19.20 13.75
N LYS A 165 -18.46 -18.81 13.03
CA LYS A 165 -17.89 -19.58 11.93
C LYS A 165 -17.00 -20.69 12.50
N ILE A 166 -17.11 -21.92 11.99
CA ILE A 166 -16.15 -22.97 12.34
C ILE A 166 -15.05 -22.95 11.30
N VAL A 167 -13.80 -22.87 11.72
CA VAL A 167 -12.65 -22.95 10.82
C VAL A 167 -11.91 -24.24 11.12
N THR A 168 -11.65 -25.02 10.06
CA THR A 168 -10.82 -26.23 10.11
C THR A 168 -9.52 -26.01 9.37
N ALA A 169 -8.42 -26.50 9.93
CA ALA A 169 -7.09 -26.37 9.35
C ALA A 169 -6.17 -27.51 9.82
N MET A 170 -5.04 -27.72 9.16
CA MET A 170 -3.99 -28.60 9.66
C MET A 170 -3.32 -27.94 10.86
N SER A 171 -3.29 -28.64 11.99
CA SER A 171 -2.68 -28.20 13.24
C SER A 171 -1.17 -28.37 13.18
N LEU A 172 -0.50 -27.61 12.30
CA LEU A 172 0.95 -27.56 12.23
C LEU A 172 1.43 -26.17 11.85
N SER A 173 2.28 -25.59 12.69
CA SER A 173 3.11 -24.46 12.31
C SER A 173 4.34 -24.99 11.60
N GLU A 174 4.38 -24.88 10.28
CA GLU A 174 5.47 -25.48 9.49
C GLU A 174 6.85 -24.90 9.82
N SER A 175 6.91 -23.65 10.29
CA SER A 175 8.18 -23.02 10.67
C SER A 175 8.79 -23.57 11.96
N CYS A 176 7.96 -23.88 12.96
CA CYS A 176 8.44 -24.31 14.29
C CYS A 176 8.02 -25.73 14.69
N ARG A 177 7.28 -26.42 13.81
CA ARG A 177 6.76 -27.78 13.98
C ARG A 177 5.89 -27.98 15.22
N SER A 178 5.31 -26.90 15.75
CA SER A 178 4.32 -26.98 16.80
C SER A 178 2.98 -27.41 16.21
N ASP A 179 2.34 -28.37 16.86
CA ASP A 179 1.01 -28.85 16.54
C ASP A 179 -0.07 -28.30 17.49
N ASP A 180 0.30 -27.33 18.32
CA ASP A 180 -0.54 -26.78 19.37
C ASP A 180 -0.77 -25.28 19.18
N PHE A 181 -2.01 -24.87 19.39
CA PHE A 181 -2.51 -23.53 19.14
C PHE A 181 -3.47 -23.11 20.24
N TYR A 182 -3.59 -21.81 20.45
CA TYR A 182 -4.58 -21.25 21.38
C TYR A 182 -5.26 -20.02 20.76
N LEU A 183 -6.42 -19.69 21.29
CA LEU A 183 -7.18 -18.51 20.91
C LEU A 183 -7.03 -17.42 21.96
N GLU A 184 -7.00 -16.17 21.52
CA GLU A 184 -7.06 -15.00 22.40
C GLU A 184 -7.74 -13.85 21.64
N GLY A 185 -8.90 -13.39 22.12
CA GLY A 185 -9.68 -12.36 21.43
C GLY A 185 -10.11 -12.77 20.01
N HIS A 186 -9.53 -12.11 19.00
CA HIS A 186 -9.81 -12.34 17.56
C HIS A 186 -8.67 -13.05 16.83
N THR A 187 -7.69 -13.57 17.57
CA THR A 187 -6.47 -14.15 17.00
C THR A 187 -6.25 -15.59 17.46
N ILE A 188 -5.68 -16.38 16.54
CA ILE A 188 -5.15 -17.71 16.80
C ILE A 188 -3.63 -17.61 16.89
N HIS A 189 -3.05 -18.22 17.92
CA HIS A 189 -1.64 -18.14 18.25
C HIS A 189 -1.00 -19.51 18.22
N CYS A 190 0.25 -19.57 17.76
CA CYS A 190 1.09 -20.74 17.95
C CYS A 190 1.49 -20.87 19.43
N ALA A 191 1.42 -22.07 19.99
CA ALA A 191 1.84 -22.29 21.38
C ALA A 191 3.36 -22.20 21.59
N HIS A 192 4.14 -22.37 20.53
CA HIS A 192 5.60 -22.45 20.60
C HIS A 192 6.34 -21.18 20.18
N CYS A 193 5.78 -20.38 19.27
CA CYS A 193 6.41 -19.18 18.74
C CYS A 193 5.48 -17.97 18.85
N PRO A 194 5.99 -16.72 18.82
CA PRO A 194 5.17 -15.52 18.99
C PRO A 194 4.32 -15.19 17.73
N SER A 195 4.07 -16.16 16.87
CA SER A 195 3.27 -15.96 15.65
C SER A 195 1.79 -16.11 15.94
N TYR A 196 1.00 -15.20 15.37
CA TYR A 196 -0.44 -15.19 15.48
C TYR A 196 -1.09 -14.66 14.21
N TRP A 197 -2.35 -15.06 14.02
CA TRP A 197 -3.13 -14.80 12.82
C TRP A 197 -4.55 -14.40 13.19
N HIS A 198 -5.21 -13.63 12.34
CA HIS A 198 -6.63 -13.36 12.49
C HIS A 198 -7.44 -14.64 12.32
N MET A 199 -8.35 -14.93 13.25
CA MET A 199 -9.10 -16.20 13.26
C MET A 199 -10.00 -16.41 12.02
N GLU A 200 -10.48 -15.33 11.39
CA GLU A 200 -11.44 -15.45 10.27
C GLU A 200 -10.79 -15.38 8.89
N SER A 201 -9.59 -14.81 8.80
CA SER A 201 -8.90 -14.60 7.52
C SER A 201 -7.56 -15.34 7.45
N LEU A 202 -7.04 -15.80 8.59
CA LEU A 202 -5.66 -16.28 8.78
C LEU A 202 -4.61 -15.29 8.28
N GLU A 203 -4.97 -14.00 8.24
CA GLU A 203 -4.02 -12.92 7.97
C GLU A 203 -3.00 -12.85 9.10
N ALA A 204 -1.72 -12.85 8.73
CA ALA A 204 -0.65 -12.92 9.69
C ALA A 204 -0.21 -11.55 10.18
N TYR A 205 0.02 -11.44 11.48
CA TYR A 205 0.50 -10.22 12.12
C TYR A 205 1.94 -10.35 12.66
N ALA A 206 2.56 -11.54 12.59
CA ALA A 206 3.84 -11.84 13.21
C ALA A 206 4.73 -12.81 12.39
N CYS A 207 5.92 -13.17 12.90
CA CYS A 207 7.08 -13.71 12.19
C CYS A 207 6.83 -14.84 11.17
N CYS A 208 5.93 -15.79 11.42
CA CYS A 208 5.65 -16.91 10.53
C CYS A 208 4.57 -16.60 9.48
N GLN A 209 4.59 -15.40 8.88
CA GLN A 209 3.45 -14.87 8.12
C GLN A 209 2.88 -15.79 7.05
N LYS A 210 3.77 -16.50 6.34
CA LYS A 210 3.40 -17.39 5.24
C LYS A 210 2.87 -18.76 5.70
N TYR A 211 3.16 -19.17 6.92
CA TYR A 211 2.96 -20.54 7.41
C TYR A 211 1.90 -20.59 8.52
N TYR A 212 0.72 -20.05 8.23
CA TYR A 212 -0.48 -20.21 9.05
C TYR A 212 -1.02 -21.65 8.96
N PRO A 213 -1.83 -22.12 9.94
CA PRO A 213 -2.50 -23.42 9.86
C PRO A 213 -3.25 -23.58 8.53
N ASP A 214 -2.91 -24.59 7.74
CA ASP A 214 -3.42 -24.69 6.37
C ASP A 214 -4.92 -25.08 6.34
N PRO A 215 -5.84 -24.24 5.83
CA PRO A 215 -7.27 -24.49 5.89
C PRO A 215 -7.67 -25.77 5.16
N VAL A 216 -8.47 -26.58 5.82
CA VAL A 216 -9.07 -27.79 5.26
C VAL A 216 -10.55 -27.54 5.09
N ALA A 217 -11.14 -27.92 3.95
CA ALA A 217 -12.57 -27.77 3.74
C ALA A 217 -13.37 -28.63 4.74
N SER A 218 -14.47 -28.08 5.25
CA SER A 218 -15.39 -28.81 6.12
C SER A 218 -16.84 -28.42 5.85
N THR A 219 -17.77 -29.24 6.31
CA THR A 219 -19.21 -28.96 6.27
C THR A 219 -19.84 -29.32 7.60
N VAL A 220 -20.98 -28.71 7.94
CA VAL A 220 -21.76 -29.07 9.13
C VAL A 220 -23.07 -29.69 8.69
N GLU A 221 -23.33 -30.91 9.12
CA GLU A 221 -24.57 -31.61 8.86
C GLU A 221 -25.07 -32.28 10.15
N ARG A 222 -26.32 -32.01 10.56
CA ARG A 222 -26.94 -32.61 11.76
C ARG A 222 -26.12 -32.45 13.06
N GLY A 223 -25.45 -31.31 13.24
CA GLY A 223 -24.62 -31.04 14.42
C GLY A 223 -23.25 -31.74 14.42
N LEU A 224 -22.88 -32.35 13.30
CA LEU A 224 -21.59 -32.99 13.09
C LEU A 224 -20.77 -32.18 12.08
N LEU A 225 -19.53 -31.90 12.43
CA LEU A 225 -18.54 -31.32 11.53
C LEU A 225 -17.94 -32.47 10.72
N ARG A 226 -18.11 -32.41 9.39
CA ARG A 226 -17.62 -33.41 8.43
C ARG A 226 -16.44 -32.83 7.66
N ILE A 227 -15.31 -33.54 7.70
CA ILE A 227 -14.06 -33.14 7.06
C ILE A 227 -13.63 -34.28 6.13
N PRO A 228 -13.47 -34.04 4.82
CA PRO A 228 -13.08 -35.11 3.89
C PRO A 228 -11.74 -35.72 4.28
N ALA A 229 -11.72 -37.01 4.63
CA ALA A 229 -10.52 -37.68 5.12
C ALA A 229 -9.39 -37.68 4.07
N ARG A 230 -9.78 -37.78 2.79
CA ARG A 230 -8.86 -37.69 1.64
C ARG A 230 -8.03 -36.41 1.67
N THR A 231 -8.66 -35.25 1.89
CA THR A 231 -7.97 -33.96 1.91
C THR A 231 -6.94 -33.89 3.04
N VAL A 232 -7.28 -34.41 4.23
CA VAL A 232 -6.38 -34.46 5.39
C VAL A 232 -5.19 -35.40 5.14
N ARG A 233 -5.42 -36.55 4.51
CA ARG A 233 -4.39 -37.58 4.27
C ARG A 233 -3.46 -37.24 3.11
N GLU A 234 -3.96 -36.55 2.10
CA GLU A 234 -3.17 -36.08 0.97
C GLU A 234 -2.37 -34.81 1.31
N TRP A 235 -2.68 -34.15 2.44
CA TRP A 235 -1.97 -32.94 2.87
C TRP A 235 -0.47 -33.17 3.06
N ARG A 236 0.33 -32.20 2.66
CA ARG A 236 1.80 -32.17 2.79
C ARG A 236 2.25 -30.80 3.27
N THR A 237 3.38 -30.75 3.97
CA THR A 237 4.01 -29.48 4.36
C THR A 237 4.37 -28.66 3.12
N ARG A 238 4.31 -27.32 3.22
CA ARG A 238 4.70 -26.38 2.16
C ARG A 238 6.19 -26.04 2.22
N ILE A 239 6.90 -26.51 3.26
CA ILE A 239 8.36 -26.45 3.45
C ILE A 239 8.95 -27.84 3.23
#